data_AF-A0A255IAU2-F1
#
_entry.id   AF-A0A255IAU2-F1
#
_cell.length_a   1.000
_cell.length_b   1.000
_cell.length_c   1.000
_cell.angle_alpha   90.00
_cell.angle_beta   90.00
_cell.angle_gamma   90.00
#
_symmetry.space_group_name_H-M   'P 1'
#
loop_
_entity.id
_entity.type
_entity.pdbx_description
1 polymer ?
#
loop_
_entity_poly.entity_id
_entity_poly.type
_entity_poly.pdbx_seq_one_letter_code
_entity_poly.pdbx_strand_id
1 'polypeptide(L)' 'MELIDQISINALSKRDLLLIIKALEYTNENTKLNEFIDLRNSIIKELCFLTNTTEDVFVNYLESNN' A
#
# COMPACT_ATOMS: atom_id res chain seq x y z
N MET A 1 -4.24 21.68 -10.46
CA MET A 1 -3.56 20.91 -9.40
C MET A 1 -2.61 20.00 -10.14
N GLU A 2 -1.31 20.32 -10.06
CA GLU A 2 -0.26 19.65 -10.81
C GLU A 2 -0.36 18.15 -10.60
N LEU A 3 -0.66 17.44 -11.68
CA LEU A 3 0.06 16.26 -12.16
C LEU A 3 0.96 15.56 -11.11
N ILE A 4 0.39 15.13 -9.98
CA ILE A 4 0.61 13.73 -9.57
C ILE A 4 -0.17 12.90 -10.61
N ASP A 5 0.24 13.05 -11.86
CA ASP A 5 -0.29 12.41 -13.04
C ASP A 5 0.05 10.96 -12.82
N GLN A 6 -0.95 10.24 -12.31
CA GLN A 6 -1.04 8.79 -12.33
C GLN A 6 0.36 8.18 -12.27
N ILE A 7 1.12 8.41 -11.17
CA ILE A 7 2.35 7.66 -10.97
C ILE A 7 1.86 6.23 -10.92
N SER A 8 2.11 5.59 -12.05
CA SER A 8 1.30 4.52 -12.55
C SER A 8 1.30 3.46 -11.46
N ILE A 9 0.13 3.19 -10.87
CA ILE A 9 -0.02 1.98 -10.07
C ILE A 9 0.40 0.75 -10.90
N ASN A 10 0.34 0.86 -12.23
CA ASN A 10 0.88 -0.13 -13.16
C ASN A 10 2.42 -0.10 -13.29
N ALA A 11 3.12 0.92 -12.77
CA ALA A 11 4.59 1.01 -12.71
C ALA A 11 5.16 0.46 -11.41
N LEU A 12 4.39 0.45 -10.31
CA LEU A 12 4.77 -0.27 -9.11
C LEU A 12 4.40 -1.74 -9.27
N SER A 13 5.39 -2.62 -9.26
CA SER A 13 5.11 -4.04 -9.27
C SER A 13 4.38 -4.41 -7.97
N LYS A 14 3.56 -5.48 -8.02
CA LYS A 14 2.96 -6.08 -6.83
C LYS A 14 3.99 -6.32 -5.71
N ARG A 15 5.21 -6.69 -6.09
CA ARG A 15 6.32 -6.92 -5.16
C ARG A 15 6.78 -5.63 -4.47
N ASP A 16 6.91 -4.53 -5.20
CA ASP A 16 7.34 -3.26 -4.63
C ASP A 16 6.28 -2.68 -3.70
N LEU A 17 5.00 -2.78 -4.09
CA LEU A 17 3.87 -2.42 -3.23
C LEU A 17 3.86 -3.23 -1.93
N LEU A 18 3.99 -4.56 -2.03
CA LEU A 18 4.07 -5.42 -0.85
C LEU A 18 5.28 -5.06 0.03
N LEU A 19 6.44 -4.77 -0.57
CA LEU A 19 7.64 -4.36 0.15
C LEU A 19 7.40 -3.06 0.94
N ILE A 20 6.78 -2.06 0.33
CA ILE A 20 6.46 -0.78 0.99
C ILE A 20 5.53 -1.03 2.18
N ILE A 21 4.44 -1.78 1.98
CA ILE A 21 3.47 -2.08 3.05
C ILE A 21 4.15 -2.81 4.21
N LYS A 22 4.96 -3.84 3.93
CA LYS A 22 5.70 -4.59 4.97
C LYS A 22 6.77 -3.74 5.66
N ALA A 23 7.42 -2.82 4.95
CA ALA A 23 8.39 -1.90 5.55
C ALA A 23 7.72 -0.94 6.55
N LEU A 24 6.52 -0.44 6.24
CA LEU A 24 5.75 0.40 7.15
C LEU A 24 5.30 -0.37 8.40
N GLU A 25 4.82 -1.62 8.23
CA GLU A 25 4.48 -2.51 9.34
C GLU A 25 5.70 -2.77 10.24
N TYR A 26 6.80 -3.22 9.64
CA TYR A 26 8.05 -3.48 10.35
C TYR A 26 8.55 -2.24 11.09
N THR A 27 8.50 -1.06 10.46
CA THR A 27 8.96 0.18 11.09
C THR A 27 8.07 0.56 12.28
N ASN A 28 6.74 0.45 12.15
CA ASN A 28 5.82 0.66 13.27
C ASN A 28 6.12 -0.32 14.42
N GLU A 29 6.31 -1.61 14.12
CA GLU A 29 6.57 -2.63 15.14
C GLU A 29 7.83 -2.35 15.95
N ASN A 30 8.88 -1.85 15.31
CA ASN A 30 10.19 -1.58 15.91
C ASN A 30 10.30 -0.19 16.56
N THR A 31 9.63 0.82 16.01
CA THR A 31 9.70 2.21 16.51
C THR A 31 8.55 2.59 17.42
N LYS A 32 7.43 1.84 17.38
CA LYS A 32 6.15 2.16 18.03
C LYS A 32 5.52 3.49 17.58
N LEU A 33 5.96 4.04 16.45
CA LEU A 33 5.41 5.27 15.88
C LEU A 33 4.18 4.95 15.04
N ASN A 34 3.00 5.39 15.49
CA ASN A 34 1.73 5.12 14.82
C ASN A 34 1.60 5.78 13.45
N GLU A 35 2.38 6.82 13.17
CA GLU A 35 2.42 7.50 11.88
C GLU A 35 2.68 6.53 10.71
N PHE A 36 3.50 5.48 10.92
CA PHE A 36 3.76 4.48 9.91
C PHE A 36 2.57 3.57 9.63
N ILE A 37 1.80 3.18 10.66
CA ILE A 37 0.60 2.36 10.45
C ILE A 37 -0.51 3.19 9.82
N ASP A 38 -0.63 4.47 10.19
CA ASP A 38 -1.59 5.40 9.60
C ASP A 38 -1.28 5.67 8.12
N LEU A 39 0.01 5.80 7.77
CA LEU A 39 0.45 5.92 6.38
C LEU A 39 0.14 4.64 5.59
N ARG A 40 0.44 3.46 6.14
CA ARG A 40 0.09 2.16 5.53
C ARG A 40 -1.40 2.09 5.20
N ASN A 41 -2.24 2.43 6.17
CA ASN A 41 -3.70 2.39 6.02
C ASN A 41 -4.21 3.39 4.99
N SER A 42 -3.60 4.58 4.93
CA SER A 42 -3.94 5.60 3.93
C SER A 42 -3.60 5.13 2.52
N ILE A 43 -2.41 4.55 2.33
CA ILE A 43 -1.99 3.97 1.04
C ILE A 43 -2.96 2.87 0.61
N ILE A 44 -3.25 1.89 1.49
CA ILE A 44 -4.18 0.79 1.16
C ILE A 44 -5.55 1.33 0.73
N LYS A 45 -6.11 2.32 1.46
CA LYS A 45 -7.39 2.93 1.12
C LYS A 45 -7.39 3.63 -0.23
N GLU A 46 -6.34 4.40 -0.54
CA GLU A 46 -6.21 5.06 -1.84
C GLU A 46 -6.08 4.04 -2.98
N LEU A 47 -5.28 2.98 -2.77
CA LEU A 47 -5.12 1.91 -3.76
C LEU A 47 -6.45 1.19 -4.01
N CYS A 48 -7.18 0.81 -2.96
CA CYS A 48 -8.51 0.23 -3.05
C CYS A 48 -9.50 1.12 -3.80
N PHE A 49 -9.45 2.44 -3.56
CA PHE A 49 -10.27 3.41 -4.28
C PHE A 49 -9.92 3.44 -5.77
N LEU A 50 -8.63 3.41 -6.12
CA LEU A 50 -8.16 3.45 -7.50
C LEU A 50 -8.45 2.16 -8.27
N THR A 51 -8.43 1.01 -7.61
CA THR A 51 -8.70 -0.30 -8.22
C THR A 51 -10.17 -0.72 -8.14
N ASN A 52 -11.00 0.06 -7.44
CA ASN A 52 -12.39 -0.28 -7.13
C ASN A 52 -12.51 -1.68 -6.46
N THR A 53 -11.55 -2.00 -5.58
CA THR A 53 -11.51 -3.26 -4.82
C THR A 53 -11.65 -2.99 -3.33
N THR A 54 -12.06 -4.00 -2.57
CA THR A 54 -12.05 -3.91 -1.10
C THR A 54 -10.65 -4.12 -0.54
N GLU A 55 -10.45 -3.71 0.71
CA GLU A 55 -9.19 -3.90 1.44
C GLU A 55 -8.80 -5.37 1.55
N ASP A 56 -9.74 -6.25 1.92
CA ASP A 56 -9.50 -7.69 2.00
C ASP A 56 -9.03 -8.27 0.66
N VAL A 57 -9.67 -7.88 -0.44
CA VAL A 57 -9.30 -8.36 -1.79
C VAL A 57 -7.92 -7.85 -2.18
N PHE A 58 -7.60 -6.60 -1.83
CA PHE A 58 -6.32 -5.98 -2.15
C PHE A 58 -5.16 -6.57 -1.34
N VAL A 59 -5.35 -6.76 -0.04
CA VAL A 59 -4.35 -7.39 0.84
C VAL A 59 -4.11 -8.84 0.40
N ASN A 60 -5.18 -9.60 0.14
CA ASN A 60 -5.06 -10.96 -0.40
C ASN A 60 -4.33 -10.97 -1.75
N TYR A 61 -4.61 -10.01 -2.63
CA TYR A 61 -3.90 -9.86 -3.90
C TYR A 61 -2.41 -9.63 -3.70
N LEU A 62 -2.02 -8.76 -2.75
CA LEU A 62 -0.62 -8.47 -2.45
C LEU A 62 0.10 -9.69 -1.84
N GLU A 63 -0.54 -10.42 -0.94
CA GLU A 63 0.07 -11.55 -0.21
C GLU A 63 0.03 -12.88 -0.97
N SER A 64 -0.82 -13.02 -2.00
CA SER A 64 -0.89 -14.24 -2.81
C SER A 64 0.41 -14.43 -3.60
N ASN A 65 1.15 -15.52 -3.40
CA ASN A 65 2.32 -15.84 -4.24
C ASN A 65 1.87 -16.46 -5.57
N ASN A 66 1.71 -15.64 -6.61
CA ASN A 66 1.61 -16.06 -8.02
C ASN A 66 2.52 -15.19 -8.87
#